data_AF-A0A7R9TFN7-F1
#
_entry.id   AF-A0A7R9TFN7-F1
#
_cell.length_a   1.000
_cell.length_b   1.000
_cell.length_c   1.000
_cell.angle_alpha   90.00
_cell.angle_beta   90.00
_cell.angle_gamma   90.00
#
_symmetry.space_group_name_H-M   'P 1'
#
loop_
_entity.id
_entity.type
_entity.pdbx_description
1 polymer ?
#
loop_
_entity_poly.entity_id
_entity_poly.type
_entity_poly.pdbx_seq_one_letter_code
_entity_poly.pdbx_strand_id
1 'polypeptide(L)'
;QNRGGGGGGDDDDGDSDDDVAAAEIDPETARGLMRAFVKNALDGARRGSRAQYYELLDAIDGLEEADVARDKTMMLEALAEHVSSLDVRVHENLLQKVLRANPWRCRDDVVSLVIVFCVNLVVTHAGSLLQTVLDVLVESFTPPAGYPVEALEEDMDMGRRGGGAGAGAGAS
;
A
#
# COMPACT_ATOMS: atom_id res chain seq x y z
N GLN A 1 44.48 57.96 -39.86
CA GLN A 1 43.92 57.21 -41.01
C GLN A 1 43.43 55.87 -40.48
N ASN A 2 42.13 55.59 -40.71
CA ASN A 2 41.44 54.31 -40.87
C ASN A 2 42.26 53.03 -40.51
N ARG A 3 41.79 52.07 -39.70
CA ARG A 3 40.63 51.15 -39.90
C ARG A 3 40.38 50.47 -38.55
N GLY A 4 39.16 50.26 -38.04
CA GLY A 4 37.96 49.81 -38.73
C GLY A 4 38.00 48.28 -38.84
N GLY A 5 37.52 47.57 -37.82
CA GLY A 5 37.48 46.11 -37.80
C GLY A 5 36.58 45.62 -36.68
N GLY A 6 35.27 45.67 -36.92
CA GLY A 6 34.27 44.98 -36.11
C GLY A 6 34.28 43.48 -36.45
N GLY A 7 34.37 42.65 -35.43
CA GLY A 7 34.08 41.22 -35.50
C GLY A 7 32.92 40.97 -34.52
N GLY A 8 31.85 40.38 -35.04
CA GLY A 8 30.59 40.18 -34.32
C GLY A 8 30.77 39.37 -33.04
N GLY A 9 30.08 39.82 -32.00
CA GLY A 9 29.72 38.96 -30.88
C GLY A 9 28.60 38.06 -31.36
N ASP A 10 28.94 36.79 -31.58
CA ASP A 10 27.96 35.72 -31.57
C ASP A 10 27.74 35.40 -30.08
N ASP A 11 26.75 36.08 -29.49
CA ASP A 11 26.17 35.68 -28.21
C ASP A 11 25.36 34.41 -28.46
N ASP A 12 26.06 33.27 -28.52
CA ASP A 12 25.45 31.95 -28.43
C ASP A 12 25.12 31.73 -26.95
N ASP A 13 23.97 32.29 -26.55
CA ASP A 13 23.25 31.92 -25.33
C ASP A 13 22.85 30.46 -25.48
N GLY A 14 23.81 29.58 -25.23
CA GLY A 14 23.63 28.14 -25.08
C GLY A 14 22.72 27.92 -23.89
N ASP A 15 21.43 27.97 -24.18
CA ASP A 15 20.32 27.47 -23.37
C ASP A 15 20.73 26.11 -22.84
N SER A 16 21.23 26.13 -21.62
CA SER A 16 21.48 24.91 -20.87
C SER A 16 20.10 24.50 -20.39
N ASP A 17 19.34 23.90 -21.31
CA ASP A 17 18.32 22.91 -21.01
C ASP A 17 19.05 21.78 -20.27
N ASP A 18 19.39 22.05 -19.01
CA ASP A 18 19.63 21.04 -18.01
C ASP A 18 18.25 20.46 -17.69
N ASP A 19 17.71 19.77 -18.70
CA ASP A 19 16.75 18.70 -18.54
C ASP A 19 17.45 17.67 -17.64
N VAL A 20 17.48 17.95 -16.34
CA VAL A 20 17.56 16.94 -15.30
C VAL A 20 16.33 16.08 -15.52
N ALA A 21 16.45 15.14 -16.46
CA ALA A 21 15.55 14.03 -16.66
C ALA A 21 15.30 13.51 -15.25
N ALA A 22 14.08 13.74 -14.74
CA ALA A 22 13.68 13.29 -13.42
C ALA A 22 13.96 11.79 -13.42
N ALA A 23 15.07 11.39 -12.81
CA ALA A 23 15.53 10.02 -12.87
C ALA A 23 14.38 9.19 -12.30
N GLU A 24 13.75 8.38 -13.14
CA GLU A 24 12.67 7.51 -12.71
C GLU A 24 13.22 6.68 -11.55
N ILE A 25 12.69 6.93 -10.36
CA ILE A 25 13.13 6.24 -9.14
C ILE A 25 12.83 4.77 -9.37
N ASP A 26 13.86 3.92 -9.23
CA ASP A 26 13.66 2.50 -9.42
C ASP A 26 12.70 1.93 -8.36
N PRO A 27 11.95 0.86 -8.68
CA PRO A 27 10.91 0.34 -7.79
C PRO A 27 11.41 -0.11 -6.41
N GLU A 28 12.67 -0.56 -6.30
CA GLU A 28 13.21 -1.02 -5.01
C GLU A 28 13.57 0.17 -4.12
N THR A 29 14.13 1.23 -4.71
CA THR A 29 14.36 2.49 -3.99
C THR A 29 13.04 3.10 -3.53
N ALA A 30 12.01 3.14 -4.38
CA ALA A 30 10.68 3.62 -4.01
C ALA A 30 10.10 2.82 -2.82
N ARG A 31 10.22 1.49 -2.85
CA ARG A 31 9.80 0.62 -1.76
C ARG A 31 10.61 0.85 -0.48
N GLY A 32 11.92 1.05 -0.59
CA GLY A 32 12.80 1.41 0.51
C GLY A 32 12.38 2.71 1.20
N LEU A 33 12.09 3.74 0.40
CA LEU A 33 11.58 5.02 0.89
C LEU A 33 10.23 4.88 1.58
N MET A 34 9.33 4.07 1.03
CA MET A 34 8.01 3.81 1.62
C MET A 34 8.14 3.14 3.00
N ARG A 35 8.98 2.11 3.12
CA ARG A 35 9.26 1.44 4.40
C ARG A 35 9.83 2.41 5.43
N ALA A 36 10.80 3.23 5.03
CA ALA A 36 11.39 4.23 5.90
C ALA A 36 10.36 5.27 6.36
N PHE A 37 9.50 5.75 5.44
CA PHE A 37 8.43 6.68 5.74
C PHE A 37 7.44 6.09 6.76
N VAL A 38 6.90 4.89 6.49
CA VAL A 38 5.95 4.22 7.40
C VAL A 38 6.57 4.06 8.77
N LYS A 39 7.79 3.53 8.85
CA LYS A 39 8.47 3.33 10.14
C LYS A 39 8.65 4.65 10.90
N ASN A 40 9.08 5.71 10.22
CA ASN A 40 9.26 7.03 10.83
C ASN A 40 7.93 7.62 11.31
N ALA A 41 6.85 7.44 10.56
CA ALA A 41 5.51 7.89 10.96
C ALA A 41 5.03 7.17 12.23
N LEU A 42 5.20 5.84 12.31
CA LEU A 42 4.83 5.04 13.49
C LEU A 42 5.69 5.40 14.72
N ASP A 43 7.01 5.46 14.56
CA ASP A 43 7.91 5.84 15.65
C ASP A 43 7.72 7.30 16.09
N GLY A 44 7.45 8.18 15.14
CA GLY A 44 7.15 9.60 15.38
C GLY A 44 5.90 9.75 16.25
N ALA A 45 4.82 9.04 15.92
CA ALA A 45 3.58 9.07 16.68
C ALA A 45 3.79 8.64 18.14
N ARG A 46 4.63 7.62 18.37
CA ARG A 46 5.02 7.17 19.73
C ARG A 46 5.82 8.20 20.50
N ARG A 47 6.59 9.05 19.81
CA ARG A 47 7.38 10.16 20.39
C ARG A 47 6.59 11.47 20.50
N GLY A 48 5.33 11.48 20.05
CA GLY A 48 4.44 12.65 20.09
C GLY A 48 4.42 13.51 18.82
N SER A 49 5.23 13.19 17.81
CA SER A 49 5.17 13.85 16.50
C SER A 49 4.12 13.19 15.61
N ARG A 50 3.09 13.91 15.18
CA ARG A 50 1.96 13.33 14.44
C ARG A 50 1.85 13.74 12.97
N ALA A 51 2.71 14.63 12.47
CA ALA A 51 2.61 15.15 11.10
C ALA A 51 2.65 14.02 10.04
N GLN A 52 3.74 13.26 10.01
CA GLN A 52 3.90 12.11 9.10
C GLN A 52 2.89 10.99 9.37
N TYR A 53 2.40 10.88 10.60
CA TYR A 53 1.37 9.90 10.95
C TYR A 53 0.01 10.27 10.35
N TYR A 54 -0.34 11.55 10.28
CA TYR A 54 -1.55 12.00 9.59
C TYR A 54 -1.41 11.83 8.06
N GLU A 55 -0.24 12.12 7.50
CA GLU A 55 0.03 11.82 6.09
C GLU A 55 -0.12 10.32 5.77
N LEU A 56 0.35 9.44 6.66
CA LEU A 56 0.14 8.00 6.56
C LEU A 56 -1.35 7.61 6.64
N LEU A 57 -2.11 8.24 7.55
CA LEU A 57 -3.55 7.98 7.68
C LEU A 57 -4.33 8.38 6.42
N ASP A 58 -3.96 9.51 5.82
CA ASP A 58 -4.59 10.02 4.60
C ASP A 58 -4.21 9.14 3.40
N ALA A 59 -2.94 8.70 3.32
CA ALA A 59 -2.46 7.82 2.25
C ALA A 59 -3.15 6.44 2.25
N ILE A 60 -3.46 5.91 3.43
CA ILE A 60 -4.14 4.61 3.60
C ILE A 60 -5.67 4.74 3.52
N ASP A 61 -6.23 5.94 3.45
CA ASP A 61 -7.69 6.08 3.34
C ASP A 61 -8.22 5.53 2.02
N GLY A 62 -9.50 5.14 1.97
CA GLY A 62 -10.14 4.71 0.71
C GLY A 62 -9.56 3.40 0.13
N LEU A 63 -9.31 2.39 0.97
CA LEU A 63 -8.89 1.04 0.51
C LEU A 63 -9.98 0.30 -0.28
N GLU A 64 -11.25 0.70 -0.12
CA GLU A 64 -12.40 0.13 -0.82
C GLU A 64 -12.67 0.78 -2.20
N GLU A 65 -11.87 1.75 -2.60
CA GLU A 65 -12.04 2.40 -3.90
C GLU A 65 -11.66 1.44 -5.04
N ALA A 66 -12.40 1.47 -6.15
CA ALA A 66 -12.11 0.58 -7.28
C ALA A 66 -10.72 0.84 -7.91
N ASP A 67 -10.26 2.09 -7.85
CA ASP A 67 -8.96 2.52 -8.40
C ASP A 67 -7.95 2.81 -7.28
N VAL A 68 -7.60 1.77 -6.53
CA VAL A 68 -6.52 1.86 -5.53
C VAL A 68 -5.18 2.05 -6.25
N ALA A 69 -4.60 3.24 -6.09
CA ALA A 69 -3.28 3.60 -6.60
C ALA A 69 -2.18 2.66 -6.06
N ARG A 70 -1.15 2.43 -6.88
CA ARG A 70 0.01 1.57 -6.55
C ARG A 70 0.74 2.02 -5.29
N ASP A 71 0.86 3.32 -5.06
CA ASP A 71 1.55 3.85 -3.88
C ASP A 71 0.80 3.49 -2.59
N LYS A 72 -0.53 3.41 -2.64
CA LYS A 72 -1.39 2.99 -1.51
C LYS A 72 -1.16 1.51 -1.18
N THR A 73 -1.06 0.64 -2.19
CA THR A 73 -0.76 -0.78 -1.96
C THR A 73 0.66 -0.98 -1.44
N MET A 74 1.65 -0.22 -1.93
CA MET A 74 3.02 -0.21 -1.38
C MET A 74 3.06 0.26 0.07
N MET A 75 2.26 1.27 0.42
CA MET A 75 2.14 1.76 1.80
C MET A 75 1.56 0.68 2.73
N LEU A 76 0.49 -0.01 2.29
CA LEU A 76 -0.13 -1.10 3.04
C LEU A 76 0.83 -2.28 3.22
N GLU A 77 1.60 -2.61 2.18
CA GLU A 77 2.63 -3.63 2.24
C GLU A 77 3.75 -3.28 3.23
N ALA A 78 4.28 -2.05 3.17
CA ALA A 78 5.25 -1.54 4.13
C ALA A 78 4.70 -1.53 5.57
N LEU A 79 3.41 -1.25 5.74
CA LEU A 79 2.73 -1.32 7.03
C LEU A 79 2.65 -2.76 7.57
N ALA A 80 2.35 -3.74 6.72
CA ALA A 80 2.36 -5.15 7.07
C ALA A 80 3.75 -5.67 7.49
N GLU A 81 4.82 -5.10 6.92
CA GLU A 81 6.21 -5.39 7.30
C GLU A 81 6.61 -4.75 8.66
N HIS A 82 5.93 -3.68 9.07
CA HIS A 82 6.26 -2.90 10.28
C HIS A 82 5.25 -3.03 11.43
N VAL A 83 4.46 -4.11 11.46
CA VAL A 83 3.49 -4.37 12.53
C VAL A 83 4.09 -4.39 13.93
N SER A 84 5.38 -4.74 14.08
CA SER A 84 6.09 -4.72 15.38
C SER A 84 6.28 -3.32 15.96
N SER A 85 6.19 -2.29 15.12
CA SER A 85 6.25 -0.88 15.53
C SER A 85 4.88 -0.33 15.93
N LEU A 86 3.81 -1.11 15.75
CA LEU A 86 2.45 -0.69 16.10
C LEU A 86 2.20 -0.79 17.60
N ASP A 87 1.54 0.23 18.15
CA ASP A 87 0.99 0.25 19.50
C ASP A 87 -0.52 0.50 19.38
N VAL A 88 -1.33 -0.35 20.02
CA VAL A 88 -2.79 -0.29 19.92
C VAL A 88 -3.37 1.06 20.34
N ARG A 89 -2.78 1.70 21.36
CA ARG A 89 -3.31 2.95 21.93
C ARG A 89 -2.88 4.15 21.10
N VAL A 90 -1.67 4.10 20.56
CA VAL A 90 -1.13 5.21 19.75
C VAL A 90 -1.68 5.16 18.33
N HIS A 91 -1.84 3.96 17.76
CA HIS A 91 -2.16 3.75 16.34
C HIS A 91 -3.59 3.25 16.09
N GLU A 92 -4.50 3.44 17.05
CA GLU A 92 -5.89 2.99 16.96
C GLU A 92 -6.58 3.42 15.64
N ASN A 93 -6.44 4.68 15.23
CA ASN A 93 -7.04 5.17 13.98
C ASN A 93 -6.53 4.45 12.73
N LEU A 94 -5.22 4.15 12.69
CA LEU A 94 -4.62 3.43 11.55
C LEU A 94 -5.12 1.98 11.52
N LEU A 95 -5.15 1.33 12.69
CA LEU A 95 -5.70 0.00 12.83
C LEU A 95 -7.18 -0.05 12.39
N GLN A 96 -7.99 0.92 12.80
CA GLN A 96 -9.39 1.01 12.40
C GLN A 96 -9.55 1.18 10.89
N LYS A 97 -8.73 2.02 10.23
CA LYS A 97 -8.80 2.21 8.77
C LYS A 97 -8.47 0.92 8.00
N VAL A 98 -7.41 0.20 8.41
CA VAL A 98 -6.99 -1.02 7.70
C VAL A 98 -7.92 -2.19 8.01
N LEU A 99 -8.27 -2.39 9.28
CA LEU A 99 -9.10 -3.54 9.68
C LEU A 99 -10.52 -3.42 9.11
N ARG A 100 -11.10 -2.21 9.07
CA ARG A 100 -12.47 -2.00 8.56
C ARG A 100 -12.58 -2.00 7.04
N ALA A 101 -11.48 -2.14 6.31
CA ALA A 101 -11.53 -2.28 4.86
C ALA A 101 -12.34 -3.53 4.51
N ASN A 102 -13.53 -3.33 3.95
CA ASN A 102 -14.45 -4.41 3.69
C ASN A 102 -13.90 -5.30 2.55
N PRO A 103 -13.59 -6.58 2.81
CA PRO A 103 -12.97 -7.44 1.81
C PRO A 103 -13.89 -7.70 0.60
N TRP A 104 -15.21 -7.58 0.77
CA TRP A 104 -16.18 -7.70 -0.31
C TRP A 104 -16.16 -6.51 -1.27
N ARG A 105 -15.62 -5.36 -0.86
CA ARG A 105 -15.58 -4.13 -1.68
C ARG A 105 -14.18 -3.79 -2.20
N CYS A 106 -13.16 -4.36 -1.58
CA CYS A 106 -11.78 -4.15 -1.97
C CYS A 106 -11.42 -4.95 -3.22
N ARG A 107 -10.40 -4.48 -3.93
CA ARG A 107 -9.75 -5.24 -5.00
C ARG A 107 -8.96 -6.42 -4.39
N ASP A 108 -8.86 -7.55 -5.10
CA ASP A 108 -8.26 -8.81 -4.57
C ASP A 108 -6.84 -8.67 -4.01
N ASP A 109 -6.01 -7.82 -4.63
CA ASP A 109 -4.65 -7.54 -4.17
C ASP A 109 -4.67 -6.78 -2.83
N VAL A 110 -5.59 -5.83 -2.65
CA VAL A 110 -5.80 -5.11 -1.39
C VAL A 110 -6.31 -6.06 -0.32
N VAL A 111 -7.28 -6.92 -0.64
CA VAL A 111 -7.78 -7.96 0.29
C VAL A 111 -6.64 -8.84 0.78
N SER A 112 -5.80 -9.31 -0.15
CA SER A 112 -4.64 -10.15 0.17
C SER A 112 -3.67 -9.45 1.12
N LEU A 113 -3.37 -8.17 0.87
CA LEU A 113 -2.50 -7.36 1.74
C LEU A 113 -3.11 -7.09 3.12
N VAL A 114 -4.42 -6.81 3.21
CA VAL A 114 -5.12 -6.64 4.49
C VAL A 114 -5.09 -7.94 5.30
N ILE A 115 -5.28 -9.10 4.66
CA ILE A 115 -5.17 -10.41 5.34
C ILE A 115 -3.74 -10.63 5.86
N VAL A 116 -2.72 -10.37 5.04
CA VAL A 116 -1.31 -10.47 5.46
C VAL A 116 -1.03 -9.55 6.64
N PHE A 117 -1.53 -8.31 6.59
CA PHE A 117 -1.44 -7.36 7.70
C PHE A 117 -2.08 -7.93 8.97
N CYS A 118 -3.31 -8.44 8.90
CA CYS A 118 -4.02 -9.04 10.04
C CYS A 118 -3.26 -10.22 10.65
N VAL A 119 -2.75 -11.13 9.81
CA VAL A 119 -1.95 -12.29 10.25
C VAL A 119 -0.68 -11.82 10.95
N ASN A 120 0.08 -10.93 10.33
CA ASN A 120 1.31 -10.39 10.90
C ASN A 120 1.05 -9.67 12.22
N LEU A 121 -0.05 -8.91 12.31
CA LEU A 121 -0.45 -8.20 13.51
C LEU A 121 -0.76 -9.16 14.67
N VAL A 122 -1.56 -10.20 14.40
CA VAL A 122 -1.94 -11.21 15.41
C VAL A 122 -0.73 -12.00 15.90
N VAL A 123 0.14 -12.44 14.98
CA VAL A 123 1.36 -13.18 15.31
C VAL A 123 2.31 -12.33 16.14
N THR A 124 2.45 -11.04 15.81
CA THR A 124 3.39 -10.14 16.48
C THR A 124 2.89 -9.69 17.86
N HIS A 125 1.60 -9.43 18.01
CA HIS A 125 1.02 -8.86 19.25
C HIS A 125 0.29 -9.86 20.15
N ALA A 126 0.42 -11.17 19.85
CA ALA A 126 0.17 -12.35 20.67
C ALA A 126 -0.94 -12.23 21.76
N GLY A 127 -2.08 -11.62 21.41
CA GLY A 127 -3.27 -11.57 22.25
C GLY A 127 -3.84 -10.18 22.54
N SER A 128 -3.01 -9.13 22.60
CA SER A 128 -3.50 -7.78 22.95
C SER A 128 -4.41 -7.17 21.88
N LEU A 129 -4.14 -7.50 20.61
CA LEU A 129 -4.89 -7.05 19.45
C LEU A 129 -5.76 -8.14 18.83
N LEU A 130 -5.68 -9.37 19.34
CA LEU A 130 -6.37 -10.53 18.75
C LEU A 130 -7.89 -10.33 18.76
N GLN A 131 -8.46 -9.88 19.88
CA GLN A 131 -9.91 -9.67 19.97
C GLN A 131 -10.37 -8.62 18.96
N THR A 132 -9.69 -7.48 18.87
CA THR A 132 -10.03 -6.40 17.94
C THR A 132 -9.95 -6.86 16.48
N VAL A 133 -8.93 -7.63 16.12
CA VAL A 133 -8.79 -8.17 14.76
C VAL A 133 -9.90 -9.19 14.48
N LEU A 134 -10.19 -10.08 15.43
CA LEU A 134 -11.23 -11.09 15.27
C LEU A 134 -12.62 -10.47 15.15
N ASP A 135 -12.97 -9.47 15.96
CA ASP A 135 -14.27 -8.81 15.87
C ASP A 135 -14.50 -8.25 14.45
N VAL A 136 -13.50 -7.57 13.90
CA VAL A 136 -13.59 -6.97 12.57
C VAL A 136 -13.56 -8.02 11.45
N LEU A 137 -12.75 -9.08 11.59
CA LEU A 137 -12.77 -10.19 10.63
C LEU A 137 -14.12 -10.91 10.65
N VAL A 138 -14.69 -11.18 11.84
CA VAL A 138 -16.00 -11.81 12.02
C VAL A 138 -17.10 -11.01 11.33
N GLU A 139 -17.13 -9.69 11.52
CA GLU A 139 -18.05 -8.80 10.80
C GLU A 139 -17.87 -8.84 9.27
N SER A 140 -16.65 -9.16 8.83
CA SER A 140 -16.28 -9.24 7.41
C SER A 140 -16.56 -10.60 6.76
N PHE A 141 -16.95 -11.66 7.49
CA PHE A 141 -17.24 -12.98 6.89
C PHE A 141 -18.57 -13.04 6.14
N THR A 142 -19.43 -12.03 6.32
CA THR A 142 -20.71 -11.94 5.62
C THR A 142 -20.68 -10.79 4.63
N PRO A 143 -21.12 -11.01 3.38
CA PRO A 143 -21.24 -9.92 2.42
C PRO A 143 -22.25 -8.89 2.93
N PRO A 144 -22.00 -7.58 2.70
CA PRO A 144 -22.93 -6.53 3.10
C PRO A 144 -24.28 -6.71 2.39
N ALA A 145 -25.36 -6.21 3.01
CA ALA A 145 -26.70 -6.29 2.42
C ALA A 145 -26.72 -5.66 1.02
N GLY A 146 -27.19 -6.41 0.02
CA GLY A 146 -27.24 -5.99 -1.38
C GLY A 146 -25.98 -6.29 -2.20
N TYR A 147 -25.04 -7.09 -1.68
CA TYR A 147 -23.93 -7.61 -2.47
C TYR A 147 -24.43 -8.52 -3.60
N PRO A 148 -23.92 -8.37 -4.84
CA PRO A 148 -24.35 -9.19 -5.98
C PRO A 148 -23.99 -10.65 -5.76
N VAL A 149 -25.01 -11.52 -5.77
CA VAL A 149 -24.85 -12.97 -5.56
C VAL A 149 -24.10 -13.59 -6.73
N GLU A 150 -24.24 -13.03 -7.93
CA GLU A 150 -23.56 -13.48 -9.14
C GLU A 150 -22.04 -13.39 -9.00
N ALA A 151 -21.52 -12.36 -8.34
CA ALA A 151 -20.09 -12.23 -8.05
C ALA A 151 -19.59 -13.33 -7.09
N LEU A 152 -20.41 -13.74 -6.12
CA LEU A 152 -20.08 -14.85 -5.22
C LEU A 152 -20.03 -16.19 -5.96
N GLU A 153 -20.95 -16.40 -6.90
CA GLU A 153 -21.01 -17.61 -7.71
C GLU A 153 -19.78 -17.73 -8.62
N GLU A 154 -19.35 -16.63 -9.25
CA GLU A 154 -18.15 -16.57 -10.08
C GLU A 154 -16.87 -16.89 -9.28
N ASP A 155 -16.71 -16.32 -8.09
CA ASP A 155 -15.55 -16.58 -7.21
C ASP A 155 -15.51 -18.05 -6.74
N MET A 156 -16.65 -18.61 -6.35
CA MET A 156 -16.74 -20.02 -5.96
C MET A 156 -16.42 -20.96 -7.13
N ASP A 157 -16.89 -20.65 -8.33
CA ASP A 157 -16.61 -21.44 -9.53
C ASP A 157 -15.15 -21.32 -9.98
N MET A 158 -14.52 -20.16 -9.79
CA MET A 158 -13.09 -19.96 -10.06
C MET A 158 -12.23 -20.76 -9.07
N GLY A 159 -12.56 -20.74 -7.77
CA GLY A 159 -11.89 -21.57 -6.76
C GLY A 159 -12.04 -23.07 -7.03
N ARG A 160 -13.19 -23.49 -7.55
CA ARG A 160 -13.46 -24.88 -7.93
C ARG A 160 -12.69 -25.32 -9.18
N ARG A 161 -12.44 -24.41 -10.12
CA ARG A 161 -11.61 -24.66 -11.32
C ARG A 161 -10.11 -24.62 -11.03
N GLY A 162 -9.66 -23.81 -10.08
CA GLY A 162 -8.26 -23.72 -9.65
C GLY A 162 -7.75 -24.94 -8.86
N GLY A 163 -8.64 -25.69 -8.20
CA GLY A 163 -8.30 -26.91 -7.45
C GLY A 163 -8.07 -28.18 -8.27
N GLY A 164 -8.15 -28.11 -9.62
CA GLY A 164 -8.17 -29.27 -10.51
C GLY A 164 -6.87 -29.59 -11.26
N ALA A 165 -5.77 -28.90 -11.00
CA ALA A 165 -4.50 -29.08 -11.72
C ALA A 165 -3.43 -29.78 -10.86
N GLY A 166 -3.74 -30.97 -10.32
CA GLY A 166 -2.79 -31.68 -9.44
C GLY A 166 -2.95 -33.19 -9.31
N ALA A 167 -3.83 -33.83 -10.08
CA ALA A 167 -4.01 -35.29 -10.00
C ALA A 167 -4.14 -35.90 -11.40
N GLY A 168 -3.00 -36.16 -12.06
CA GLY A 168 -3.04 -36.81 -13.36
C GLY A 168 -1.72 -36.88 -14.12
N ALA A 169 -0.63 -37.32 -13.50
CA ALA A 169 0.52 -37.84 -14.25
C ALA A 169 1.36 -38.76 -13.36
N GLY A 170 1.36 -40.06 -13.66
CA GLY A 170 2.26 -41.01 -13.01
C GLY A 170 1.72 -42.43 -12.87
N ALA A 171 1.09 -42.97 -13.91
CA ALA A 171 0.98 -44.42 -14.07
C ALA A 171 2.06 -44.86 -15.06
N SER A 172 3.10 -45.53 -14.56
CA SER A 172 3.94 -46.49 -15.27
C SER A 172 4.60 -47.40 -14.25
#